data_AF-A0A7Y7PRM3-F1
#
_entry.id   AF-A0A7Y7PRM3-F1
#
_cell.length_a   1.000
_cell.length_b   1.000
_cell.length_c   1.000
_cell.angle_alpha   90.00
_cell.angle_beta   90.00
_cell.angle_gamma   90.00
#
_symmetry.space_group_name_H-M   'P 1'
#
loop_
_entity.id
_entity.type
_entity.pdbx_description
1 polymer ?
#
loop_
_entity_poly.entity_id
_entity_poly.type
_entity_poly.pdbx_seq_one_letter_code
_entity_poly.pdbx_strand_id
1 'polypeptide(L)'
;MAQSTTVKPEVAVADQRRPVQVLEAACGQCRLGLPGKSCDLAVRLNGKAYFVDGTHIDAHGDAHAEDGFCQKTRQARVQGEVVNDRFVATYFRLLPEADKAP
;
A
#
# COMPACT_ATOMS: atom_id res chain seq x y z
N MET A 1 -4.53 32.68 23.75
CA MET A 1 -4.74 32.89 22.30
C MET A 1 -3.86 31.92 21.54
N ALA A 2 -4.49 31.20 20.62
CA ALA A 2 -4.01 30.24 19.62
C ALA A 2 -2.50 29.97 19.46
N GLN A 3 -2.16 28.68 19.38
CA GLN A 3 -1.31 28.19 18.29
C GLN A 3 -1.99 26.99 17.65
N SER A 4 -2.87 27.31 16.69
CA SER A 4 -3.28 26.39 15.64
C SER A 4 -2.11 26.25 14.68
N THR A 5 -1.44 25.11 14.69
CA THR A 5 -0.59 24.68 13.57
C THR A 5 -1.25 23.46 12.94
N THR A 6 -1.93 23.72 11.83
CA THR A 6 -2.30 22.75 10.82
C THR A 6 -1.05 22.02 10.33
N VAL A 7 -0.83 20.80 10.82
CA VAL A 7 0.10 19.87 10.19
C VAL A 7 -0.68 19.14 9.10
N LYS A 8 -0.38 19.47 7.85
CA LYS A 8 -0.78 18.70 6.66
C LYS A 8 -0.32 17.25 6.87
N PRO A 9 -1.17 16.22 6.75
CA PRO A 9 -0.72 14.85 6.96
C PRO A 9 0.15 14.46 5.77
N GLU A 10 1.47 14.54 5.96
CA GLU A 10 2.42 14.10 4.95
C GLU A 10 2.56 12.59 5.07
N VAL A 11 1.76 11.87 4.27
CA VAL A 11 1.70 10.40 4.10
C VAL A 11 3.06 9.77 3.71
N ALA A 12 4.12 10.57 3.58
CA ALA A 12 5.46 10.14 3.18
C ALA A 12 6.40 9.74 4.32
N VAL A 13 6.11 10.10 5.58
CA VAL A 13 7.03 9.83 6.71
C VAL A 13 6.46 8.77 7.64
N ALA A 14 7.18 7.65 7.77
CA ALA A 14 6.84 6.59 8.72
C ALA A 14 6.94 7.08 10.17
N ASP A 15 5.94 6.71 10.97
CA ASP A 15 5.93 6.95 12.41
C ASP A 15 6.98 6.09 13.10
N GLN A 16 7.98 6.71 13.71
CA GLN A 16 9.10 6.04 14.37
C GLN A 16 8.68 5.20 15.58
N ARG A 17 7.46 5.41 16.11
CA ARG A 17 6.92 4.68 17.27
C ARG A 17 6.19 3.40 16.86
N ARG A 18 5.96 3.21 15.56
CA ARG A 18 5.24 2.05 15.01
C ARG A 18 6.15 1.24 14.09
N PRO A 19 6.05 -0.10 14.12
CA PRO A 19 6.87 -0.93 13.24
C PRO A 19 6.45 -0.74 11.78
N VAL A 20 7.45 -0.65 10.90
CA VAL A 20 7.25 -0.76 9.45
C VAL A 20 7.36 -2.22 9.07
N GLN A 21 6.37 -2.73 8.34
CA GLN A 21 6.32 -4.11 7.87
C GLN A 21 6.57 -4.15 6.36
N VAL A 22 7.14 -5.24 5.85
CA VAL A 22 7.24 -5.49 4.40
C VAL A 22 6.16 -6.48 4.02
N LEU A 23 5.21 -6.03 3.20
CA LEU A 23 4.08 -6.85 2.74
C LEU A 23 4.09 -6.96 1.21
N GLU A 24 3.45 -8.01 0.70
CA GLU A 24 3.08 -8.05 -0.70
C GLU A 24 1.98 -7.01 -0.96
N ALA A 25 2.13 -6.22 -2.02
CA ALA A 25 1.19 -5.23 -2.50
C ALA A 25 0.91 -5.43 -3.99
N ALA A 26 -0.36 -5.37 -4.38
CA ALA A 26 -0.81 -5.55 -5.75
C ALA A 26 -2.23 -5.02 -5.93
N CYS A 27 -2.77 -5.11 -7.14
CA CYS A 27 -4.20 -4.94 -7.38
C CYS A 27 -4.98 -6.07 -6.69
N GLY A 28 -5.95 -5.70 -5.84
CA GLY A 28 -6.77 -6.63 -5.08
C GLY A 28 -7.53 -7.59 -5.98
N GLN A 29 -8.15 -7.06 -7.02
CA GLN A 29 -8.98 -7.82 -7.96
C GLN A 29 -8.14 -8.66 -8.92
N CYS A 30 -7.11 -8.08 -9.52
CA CYS A 30 -6.33 -8.75 -10.57
C CYS A 30 -5.32 -9.77 -10.02
N ARG A 31 -4.72 -9.49 -8.86
CA ARG A 31 -3.55 -10.24 -8.36
C ARG A 31 -3.81 -10.99 -7.06
N LEU A 32 -4.71 -10.49 -6.20
CA LEU A 32 -4.95 -11.05 -4.87
C LEU A 32 -6.32 -11.73 -4.69
N GLY A 33 -7.16 -11.77 -5.73
CA GLY A 33 -8.43 -12.50 -5.74
C GLY A 33 -9.54 -11.87 -4.89
N LEU A 34 -9.46 -10.58 -4.60
CA LEU A 34 -10.52 -9.86 -3.90
C LEU A 34 -11.70 -9.56 -4.86
N PRO A 35 -12.94 -9.56 -4.35
CA PRO A 35 -14.11 -9.31 -5.19
C PRO A 35 -14.13 -7.85 -5.71
N GLY A 36 -14.67 -7.66 -6.92
CA GLY A 36 -14.83 -6.35 -7.52
C GLY A 36 -14.47 -6.35 -9.00
N LYS A 37 -14.56 -5.17 -9.64
CA LYS A 37 -14.19 -4.94 -11.05
C LYS A 37 -13.33 -3.68 -11.25
N SER A 38 -12.82 -3.12 -10.15
CA SER A 38 -11.95 -1.94 -10.09
C SER A 38 -10.48 -2.36 -10.01
N CYS A 39 -9.58 -1.36 -10.05
CA CYS A 39 -8.14 -1.53 -9.83
C CYS A 39 -7.77 -0.97 -8.46
N ASP A 40 -8.11 -1.68 -7.38
CA ASP A 40 -7.86 -1.17 -6.04
C ASP A 40 -6.57 -1.73 -5.47
N LEU A 41 -5.79 -0.89 -4.80
CA LEU A 41 -4.60 -1.33 -4.09
C LEU A 41 -5.00 -2.27 -2.94
N ALA A 42 -4.26 -3.35 -2.81
CA ALA A 42 -4.41 -4.31 -1.73
C ALA A 42 -3.04 -4.80 -1.24
N VAL A 43 -3.00 -5.21 0.02
CA VAL A 43 -1.83 -5.88 0.62
C VAL A 43 -2.19 -7.27 1.10
N ARG A 44 -1.21 -8.18 1.10
CA ARG A 44 -1.33 -9.48 1.76
C ARG A 44 -0.62 -9.44 3.11
N LEU A 45 -1.39 -9.64 4.18
CA LEU A 45 -0.91 -9.73 5.55
C LEU A 45 -1.26 -11.12 6.09
N ASN A 46 -0.25 -11.87 6.53
CA ASN A 46 -0.43 -13.22 7.09
C ASN A 46 -1.27 -14.15 6.19
N GLY A 47 -1.04 -14.10 4.87
CA GLY A 47 -1.74 -14.94 3.89
C GLY A 47 -3.13 -14.43 3.48
N LYS A 48 -3.72 -13.45 4.17
CA LYS A 48 -5.01 -12.84 3.81
C LYS A 48 -4.80 -11.51 3.10
N ALA A 49 -5.58 -11.28 2.03
CA ALA A 49 -5.56 -10.03 1.28
C ALA A 49 -6.56 -9.03 1.86
N TYR A 50 -6.18 -7.75 1.86
CA TYR A 50 -7.01 -6.64 2.33
C TYR A 50 -6.88 -5.48 1.35
N PHE A 51 -8.00 -4.86 0.99
CA PHE A 51 -7.95 -3.57 0.30
C PHE A 51 -7.31 -2.51 1.20
N VAL A 52 -6.54 -1.61 0.59
CA VAL A 52 -5.85 -0.53 1.28
C VAL A 52 -6.67 0.74 1.23
N ASP A 53 -6.81 1.39 2.38
CA ASP A 53 -7.25 2.78 2.51
C ASP A 53 -6.07 3.68 2.87
N GLY A 54 -6.16 4.98 2.55
CA GLY A 54 -5.13 5.98 2.86
C GLY A 54 -4.13 6.24 1.73
N THR A 55 -4.08 5.37 0.71
CA THR A 55 -3.38 5.60 -0.55
C THR A 55 -4.09 4.86 -1.69
N HIS A 56 -3.81 5.21 -2.93
CA HIS A 56 -4.43 4.62 -4.12
C HIS A 56 -3.38 3.94 -5.01
N ILE A 57 -3.83 3.02 -5.87
CA ILE A 57 -2.95 2.20 -6.71
C ILE A 57 -2.06 3.08 -7.61
N ASP A 58 -2.64 4.12 -8.22
CA ASP A 58 -1.95 5.01 -9.16
C ASP A 58 -1.07 6.05 -8.46
N ALA A 59 -1.17 6.19 -7.13
CA ALA A 59 -0.27 7.04 -6.35
C ALA A 59 1.17 6.50 -6.29
N HIS A 60 1.39 5.30 -6.82
CA HIS A 60 2.66 4.57 -6.75
C HIS A 60 3.22 4.19 -8.13
N GLY A 61 2.65 4.76 -9.21
CA GLY A 61 3.00 4.45 -10.60
C GLY A 61 1.77 4.06 -11.42
N ASP A 62 1.93 3.84 -12.73
CA ASP A 62 0.84 3.34 -13.57
C ASP A 62 0.51 1.90 -13.18
N ALA A 63 -0.72 1.67 -12.71
CA ALA A 63 -1.18 0.33 -12.31
C ALA A 63 -1.08 -0.71 -13.44
N HIS A 64 -1.15 -0.30 -14.71
CA HIS A 64 -1.16 -1.17 -15.88
C HIS A 64 0.20 -1.31 -16.58
N ALA A 65 1.23 -0.59 -16.14
CA ALA A 65 2.59 -0.79 -16.63
C ALA A 65 3.08 -2.22 -16.33
N GLU A 66 4.16 -2.65 -16.98
CA GLU A 66 4.73 -3.99 -16.79
C GLU A 66 5.15 -4.28 -15.35
N ASP A 67 5.55 -3.25 -14.59
CA ASP A 67 5.84 -3.29 -13.16
C ASP A 67 4.70 -2.74 -12.29
N GLY A 68 3.57 -2.44 -12.91
CA GLY A 68 2.36 -1.94 -12.30
C GLY A 68 1.64 -3.02 -11.48
N PHE A 69 0.85 -2.57 -10.50
CA PHE A 69 0.19 -3.45 -9.54
C PHE A 69 -0.91 -4.35 -10.15
N CYS A 70 -1.48 -4.00 -11.30
CA CYS A 70 -2.42 -4.90 -12.01
C CYS A 70 -1.69 -6.07 -12.68
N GLN A 71 -0.41 -5.90 -13.00
CA GLN A 71 0.39 -6.90 -13.71
C GLN A 71 1.24 -7.75 -12.77
N LYS A 72 1.72 -7.17 -11.66
CA LYS A 72 2.63 -7.86 -10.73
C LYS A 72 2.25 -7.68 -9.27
N THR A 73 2.68 -8.66 -8.47
CA THR A 73 2.72 -8.55 -7.02
C THR A 73 4.11 -8.03 -6.63
N ARG A 74 4.16 -6.91 -5.91
CA ARG A 74 5.41 -6.27 -5.49
C ARG A 74 5.51 -6.22 -3.97
N GLN A 75 6.67 -5.86 -3.44
CA GLN A 75 6.84 -5.65 -2.01
C GLN A 75 6.77 -4.16 -1.67
N ALA A 76 6.11 -3.83 -0.57
CA ALA A 76 6.04 -2.47 -0.06
C ALA A 76 6.33 -2.44 1.45
N ARG A 77 7.03 -1.39 1.87
CA ARG A 77 7.14 -1.03 3.28
C ARG A 77 5.87 -0.29 3.69
N VAL A 78 5.17 -0.80 4.69
CA VAL A 78 3.87 -0.26 5.12
C VAL A 78 3.80 -0.08 6.63
N GLN A 79 3.01 0.91 7.04
CA GLN A 79 2.47 0.99 8.41
C GLN A 79 0.96 1.18 8.29
N GLY A 80 0.24 0.56 9.22
CA GLY A 80 -1.20 0.57 9.23
C GLY A 80 -1.74 -0.58 10.06
N GLU A 81 -3.05 -0.68 10.08
CA GLU A 81 -3.77 -1.70 10.83
C GLU A 81 -5.02 -2.14 10.06
N VAL A 82 -5.53 -3.33 10.38
CA VAL A 82 -6.76 -3.82 9.77
C VAL A 82 -7.94 -3.32 10.60
N VAL A 83 -8.83 -2.56 9.98
CA VAL A 83 -10.08 -2.06 10.57
C VAL A 83 -11.20 -2.41 9.60
N ASN A 84 -12.24 -3.11 10.09
CA ASN A 84 -13.40 -3.52 9.27
C ASN A 84 -13.02 -4.22 7.96
N ASP A 85 -12.11 -5.22 8.04
CA ASP A 85 -11.60 -5.98 6.89
C ASP A 85 -10.88 -5.15 5.80
N ARG A 86 -10.41 -3.95 6.13
CA ARG A 86 -9.58 -3.11 5.26
C ARG A 86 -8.29 -2.74 5.97
N PHE A 87 -7.19 -2.67 5.23
CA PHE A 87 -5.92 -2.21 5.77
C PHE A 87 -5.84 -0.69 5.65
N VAL A 88 -5.93 0.01 6.78
CA VAL A 88 -5.83 1.47 6.84
C VAL A 88 -4.36 1.86 6.91
N ALA A 89 -3.78 2.24 5.78
CA ALA A 89 -2.38 2.62 5.69
C ALA A 89 -2.14 4.03 6.23
N THR A 90 -1.15 4.17 7.11
CA THR A 90 -0.62 5.47 7.54
C THR A 90 0.73 5.78 6.91
N TYR A 91 1.38 4.78 6.31
CA TYR A 91 2.61 4.90 5.54
C TYR A 91 2.62 3.80 4.47
N PHE A 92 3.01 4.15 3.25
CA PHE A 92 3.20 3.19 2.18
C PHE A 92 4.36 3.63 1.29
N ARG A 93 5.33 2.74 1.12
CA ARG A 93 6.46 2.94 0.20
C ARG A 93 6.71 1.67 -0.58
N LEU A 94 6.43 1.73 -1.88
CA LEU A 94 6.79 0.68 -2.82
C LEU A 94 8.31 0.47 -2.81
N LEU A 95 8.75 -0.77 -2.68
CA LEU A 95 10.15 -1.11 -2.85
C LEU A 95 10.49 -1.19 -4.34
N PRO A 96 11.72 -0.83 -4.73
CA PRO A 96 12.21 -1.13 -6.08
C PRO A 96 11.95 -2.60 -6.40
N GLU A 97 11.69 -2.91 -7.67
CA GLU A 97 11.75 -4.31 -8.07
C GLU A 97 13.16 -4.78 -7.69
N ALA A 98 13.27 -5.86 -6.92
CA ALA A 98 14.57 -6.46 -6.72
C ALA A 98 15.05 -6.83 -8.11
N ASP A 99 16.02 -6.08 -8.64
CA ASP A 99 16.73 -6.44 -9.85
C ASP A 99 16.99 -7.93 -9.74
N LYS A 100 16.55 -8.70 -10.74
CA LYS A 100 17.12 -10.02 -10.92
C LYS A 100 18.62 -9.78 -10.92
N ALA A 101 19.31 -10.16 -9.83
CA ALA A 101 20.74 -10.18 -9.83
C ALA A 101 21.15 -10.96 -11.09
N PRO A 102 21.98 -10.37 -11.97
CA PRO A 102 22.39 -11.02 -13.21
C PRO A 102 23.04 -12.38 -12.93
#